data_AF-A0A3D4QZ60-F1
#
_entry.id   AF-A0A3D4QZ60-F1
#
_cell.length_a   1.000
_cell.length_b   1.000
_cell.length_c   1.000
_cell.angle_alpha   90.00
_cell.angle_beta   90.00
_cell.angle_gamma   90.00
#
_symmetry.space_group_name_H-M   'P 1'
#
loop_
_entity.id
_entity.type
_entity.pdbx_description
1 polymer ?
#
loop_
_entity_poly.entity_id
_entity_poly.type
_entity_poly.pdbx_seq_one_letter_code
_entity_poly.pdbx_strand_id
1 'polypeptide(L)'
;YSLKDGILSFPVLIDGKTQRIQTRAIMTDYQLKQLEGHLGTLRISKKGTKYMAQISVEKTPPASKGDVVMGVDLGLKVPAVVVTESAKTKFIGNGRENKYVKRKHRSERKKLGKAKQPKVIKNLNDKEQRWMKDKDHKISREIINFAIRNNVSVIRLEKLTNIRNTARTSRKNEKNLHTWSFYRLAQFIEYKANLAGIAVEYVDPKYTSQICPNCGTQNKAKDRKYKCSCGYRTHRDRVGAINIINAPVVDGNSLSA
;
A
#
# COMPACT_ATOMS: atom_id res chain seq x y z
N TYR A 1 -27.71 -16.10 -4.65
CA TYR A 1 -28.11 -15.08 -5.65
C TYR A 1 -27.57 -15.52 -7.01
N SER A 2 -27.93 -14.86 -8.10
CA SER A 2 -27.38 -15.11 -9.43
C SER A 2 -27.11 -13.79 -10.15
N LEU A 3 -26.08 -13.77 -10.98
CA LEU A 3 -25.76 -12.65 -11.86
C LEU A 3 -25.60 -13.19 -13.28
N LYS A 4 -26.53 -12.88 -14.17
CA LYS A 4 -26.53 -13.30 -15.58
C LYS A 4 -26.92 -12.12 -16.45
N ASP A 5 -26.19 -11.87 -17.53
CA ASP A 5 -26.48 -10.83 -18.52
C ASP A 5 -26.75 -9.43 -17.91
N GLY A 6 -25.98 -9.08 -16.86
CA GLY A 6 -26.14 -7.83 -16.14
C GLY A 6 -27.37 -7.76 -15.22
N ILE A 7 -28.11 -8.86 -15.04
CA ILE A 7 -29.24 -8.96 -14.13
C ILE A 7 -28.80 -9.66 -12.85
N LEU A 8 -28.87 -8.94 -11.73
CA LEU A 8 -28.64 -9.46 -10.39
C LEU A 8 -29.98 -9.93 -9.80
N SER A 9 -30.05 -11.19 -9.40
CA SER A 9 -31.21 -11.77 -8.74
C SER A 9 -30.87 -12.32 -7.37
N PHE A 10 -31.61 -11.91 -6.34
CA PHE A 10 -31.34 -12.29 -4.95
C PHE A 10 -32.63 -12.36 -4.12
N PRO A 11 -32.67 -13.23 -3.09
CA PRO A 11 -33.80 -13.30 -2.18
C PRO A 11 -33.80 -12.09 -1.23
N VAL A 12 -35.00 -11.60 -0.91
CA VAL A 12 -35.28 -10.53 0.05
C VAL A 12 -36.48 -10.97 0.89
N LEU A 13 -36.45 -10.66 2.18
CA LEU A 13 -37.60 -10.87 3.07
C LEU A 13 -38.55 -9.67 2.95
N ILE A 14 -39.78 -9.91 2.49
CA ILE A 14 -40.84 -8.91 2.37
C ILE A 14 -42.06 -9.49 3.07
N ASP A 15 -42.56 -8.80 4.10
CA ASP A 15 -43.73 -9.20 4.88
C ASP A 15 -43.64 -10.65 5.40
N GLY A 16 -42.47 -11.02 5.92
CA GLY A 16 -42.21 -12.37 6.46
C GLY A 16 -42.08 -13.48 5.40
N LYS A 17 -42.25 -13.17 4.11
CA LYS A 17 -42.10 -14.11 3.01
C LYS A 17 -40.82 -13.84 2.24
N THR A 18 -40.12 -14.90 1.84
CA THR A 18 -38.95 -14.77 0.97
C THR A 18 -39.41 -14.56 -0.47
N GLN A 19 -39.08 -13.41 -1.04
CA GLN A 19 -39.35 -13.07 -2.43
C GLN A 19 -38.04 -12.88 -3.18
N ARG A 20 -37.99 -13.28 -4.46
CA ARG A 20 -36.82 -13.00 -5.30
C ARG A 20 -37.01 -11.68 -6.03
N ILE A 21 -36.05 -10.78 -5.88
CA ILE A 21 -35.97 -9.56 -6.67
C ILE A 21 -34.98 -9.79 -7.82
N GLN A 22 -35.26 -9.17 -8.96
CA GLN A 22 -34.36 -9.07 -10.10
C GLN A 22 -34.14 -7.60 -10.42
N THR A 23 -32.89 -7.20 -10.62
CA THR A 23 -32.56 -5.82 -10.97
C THR A 23 -31.35 -5.76 -11.88
N ARG A 24 -31.33 -4.76 -12.76
CA ARG A 24 -30.18 -4.51 -13.63
C ARG A 24 -29.03 -3.95 -12.81
N ALA A 25 -27.91 -4.65 -12.79
CA ALA A 25 -26.67 -4.19 -12.17
C ALA A 25 -25.92 -3.28 -13.15
N ILE A 26 -25.62 -2.06 -12.71
CA ILE A 26 -24.78 -1.13 -13.45
C ILE A 26 -23.32 -1.55 -13.23
N MET A 27 -22.68 -2.08 -14.26
CA MET A 27 -21.31 -2.60 -14.20
C MET A 27 -20.48 -2.14 -15.39
N THR A 28 -19.18 -1.96 -15.17
CA THR A 28 -18.18 -1.74 -16.23
C THR A 28 -17.53 -3.05 -16.64
N ASP A 29 -16.86 -3.08 -17.80
CA ASP A 29 -16.07 -4.25 -18.26
C ASP A 29 -15.04 -4.71 -17.23
N TYR A 30 -14.45 -3.76 -16.52
CA TYR A 30 -13.56 -4.07 -15.39
C TYR A 30 -14.27 -4.88 -14.31
N GLN A 31 -15.48 -4.48 -13.92
CA GLN A 31 -16.25 -5.18 -12.89
C GLN A 31 -16.70 -6.56 -13.38
N LEU A 32 -17.13 -6.68 -14.62
CA LEU A 32 -17.48 -7.97 -15.24
C LEU A 32 -16.28 -8.93 -15.17
N LYS A 33 -15.10 -8.48 -15.59
CA LYS A 33 -13.87 -9.27 -15.49
C LYS A 33 -13.46 -9.60 -14.06
N GLN A 34 -13.78 -8.73 -13.09
CA GLN A 34 -13.50 -9.03 -11.68
C GLN A 34 -14.44 -10.09 -11.10
N LEU A 35 -15.64 -10.26 -11.66
CA LEU A 35 -16.66 -11.23 -11.24
C LEU A 35 -16.51 -12.59 -11.93
N GLU A 36 -15.48 -12.79 -12.74
CA GLU A 36 -15.05 -14.11 -13.20
C GLU A 36 -14.49 -14.90 -12.01
N GLY A 37 -14.99 -16.12 -11.79
CA GLY A 37 -14.56 -17.03 -10.73
C GLY A 37 -15.67 -17.45 -9.78
N HIS A 38 -15.28 -17.98 -8.61
CA HIS A 38 -16.23 -18.41 -7.60
C HIS A 38 -16.78 -17.19 -6.83
N LEU A 39 -18.09 -16.95 -6.96
CA LEU A 39 -18.78 -15.85 -6.31
C LEU A 39 -19.24 -16.27 -4.91
N GLY A 40 -18.73 -15.61 -3.88
CA GLY A 40 -19.08 -15.84 -2.48
C GLY A 40 -20.28 -15.03 -2.02
N THR A 41 -20.20 -14.36 -0.88
CA THR A 41 -21.31 -13.60 -0.27
C THR A 41 -21.69 -12.35 -1.07
N LEU A 42 -22.99 -12.13 -1.24
CA LEU A 42 -23.58 -10.86 -1.69
C LEU A 42 -24.04 -10.03 -0.49
N ARG A 43 -23.59 -8.78 -0.43
CA ARG A 43 -24.12 -7.76 0.49
C ARG A 43 -24.70 -6.60 -0.31
N ILE A 44 -25.98 -6.30 -0.08
CA ILE A 44 -26.62 -5.08 -0.58
C ILE A 44 -26.46 -3.99 0.46
N SER A 45 -25.94 -2.83 0.07
CA SER A 45 -25.78 -1.67 0.95
C SER A 45 -26.29 -0.39 0.27
N LYS A 46 -26.94 0.48 1.03
CA LYS A 46 -27.38 1.79 0.53
C LYS A 46 -26.28 2.83 0.74
N LYS A 47 -25.85 3.51 -0.32
CA LYS A 47 -24.91 4.63 -0.30
C LYS A 47 -25.54 5.87 -0.93
N GLY A 48 -26.00 6.78 -0.08
CA GLY A 48 -26.79 7.93 -0.53
C GLY A 48 -28.09 7.47 -1.20
N THR A 49 -28.28 7.85 -2.46
CA THR A 49 -29.44 7.46 -3.28
C THR A 49 -29.24 6.15 -4.04
N LYS A 50 -28.05 5.53 -3.97
CA LYS A 50 -27.72 4.33 -4.75
C LYS A 50 -27.67 3.08 -3.87
N TYR A 51 -28.06 1.94 -4.43
CA TYR A 51 -27.78 0.62 -3.85
C TYR A 51 -26.52 0.05 -4.48
N MET A 52 -25.67 -0.54 -3.64
CA MET A 52 -24.42 -1.18 -4.02
C MET A 52 -24.49 -2.67 -3.73
N ALA A 53 -24.35 -3.48 -4.76
CA ALA A 53 -24.13 -4.91 -4.64
C ALA A 53 -22.63 -5.18 -4.47
N GLN A 54 -22.25 -5.65 -3.28
CA GLN A 54 -20.89 -6.06 -2.96
C GLN A 54 -20.82 -7.58 -3.01
N ILE A 55 -20.07 -8.11 -3.97
CA ILE A 55 -19.89 -9.54 -4.17
C ILE A 55 -18.43 -9.87 -3.83
N SER A 56 -18.20 -10.79 -2.89
CA SER A 56 -16.86 -11.34 -2.68
C SER A 56 -16.54 -12.35 -3.78
N VAL A 57 -15.34 -12.30 -4.33
CA VAL A 57 -14.88 -13.23 -5.38
C VAL A 57 -13.64 -13.91 -4.87
N GLU A 58 -13.65 -15.24 -4.92
CA GLU A 58 -12.46 -16.05 -4.65
C GLU A 58 -11.65 -16.17 -5.95
N LYS A 59 -10.35 -15.85 -5.85
CA LYS A 59 -9.42 -15.90 -6.98
C LYS A 59 -8.19 -16.67 -6.56
N THR A 60 -7.86 -17.70 -7.33
CA THR A 60 -6.56 -18.35 -7.24
C THR A 60 -5.52 -17.42 -7.87
N PRO A 61 -4.48 -17.01 -7.13
CA PRO A 61 -3.35 -16.29 -7.70
C PRO A 61 -2.75 -17.05 -8.89
N PRO A 62 -2.31 -16.36 -9.95
CA PRO A 62 -1.53 -17.03 -10.99
C PRO A 62 -0.23 -17.56 -10.39
N ALA A 63 0.28 -18.67 -10.92
CA ALA A 63 1.62 -19.12 -10.57
C ALA A 63 2.65 -18.04 -10.90
N SER A 64 3.64 -17.86 -10.03
CA SER A 64 4.73 -16.93 -10.30
C SER A 64 5.48 -17.36 -11.55
N LYS A 65 5.68 -16.41 -12.48
CA LYS A 65 6.41 -16.66 -13.73
C LYS A 65 7.86 -16.16 -13.70
N GLY A 66 8.26 -15.58 -12.57
CA GLY A 66 9.54 -14.92 -12.41
C GLY A 66 10.49 -15.71 -11.52
N ASP A 67 11.73 -15.25 -11.51
CA ASP A 67 12.83 -15.75 -10.68
C ASP A 67 13.57 -14.60 -9.96
N VAL A 68 13.19 -13.34 -10.23
CA VAL A 68 13.86 -12.16 -9.69
C VAL A 68 13.31 -11.77 -8.32
N VAL A 69 14.19 -11.48 -7.38
CA VAL A 69 13.83 -10.84 -6.10
C VAL A 69 13.92 -9.31 -6.21
N MET A 70 12.97 -8.63 -5.58
CA MET A 70 12.94 -7.16 -5.50
C MET A 70 12.83 -6.69 -4.05
N GLY A 71 13.73 -5.81 -3.63
CA GLY A 71 13.65 -5.11 -2.35
C GLY A 71 12.90 -3.79 -2.46
N VAL A 72 12.09 -3.46 -1.45
CA VAL A 72 11.29 -2.24 -1.40
C VAL A 72 11.55 -1.48 -0.09
N ASP A 73 12.24 -0.35 -0.18
CA ASP A 73 12.46 0.58 0.93
C ASP A 73 11.33 1.63 0.99
N LEU A 74 10.66 1.75 2.13
CA LEU A 74 9.55 2.68 2.32
C LEU A 74 10.01 3.94 3.07
N GLY A 75 9.74 5.11 2.50
CA GLY A 75 10.30 6.38 3.00
C GLY A 75 9.32 7.55 3.07
N LEU A 76 9.68 8.60 3.81
CA LEU A 76 8.81 9.80 3.94
C LEU A 76 8.90 10.77 2.77
N LYS A 77 10.10 11.02 2.20
CA LYS A 77 10.24 11.98 1.07
C LYS A 77 10.05 11.29 -0.28
N VAL A 78 10.53 10.06 -0.40
CA VAL A 78 10.20 9.15 -1.49
C VAL A 78 9.43 8.00 -0.85
N PRO A 79 8.12 7.88 -1.11
CA PRO A 79 7.26 6.85 -0.51
C PRO A 79 7.78 5.43 -0.66
N ALA A 80 8.32 5.08 -1.82
CA ALA A 80 8.94 3.78 -2.04
C ALA A 80 10.14 3.89 -2.99
N VAL A 81 11.22 3.18 -2.68
CA VAL A 81 12.33 2.91 -3.60
C VAL A 81 12.40 1.42 -3.82
N VAL A 82 12.33 1.00 -5.07
CA VAL A 82 12.37 -0.41 -5.45
C VAL A 82 13.68 -0.71 -6.17
N VAL A 83 14.29 -1.84 -5.85
CA VAL A 83 15.50 -2.35 -6.51
C VAL A 83 15.33 -3.84 -6.76
N THR A 84 15.67 -4.28 -7.96
CA THR A 84 15.75 -5.71 -8.32
C THR A 84 17.18 -6.22 -8.14
N GLU A 85 17.35 -7.54 -8.02
CA GLU A 85 18.67 -8.19 -8.04
C GLU A 85 19.48 -7.82 -9.28
N SER A 86 18.82 -7.63 -10.43
CA SER A 86 19.46 -7.13 -11.67
C SER A 86 19.75 -5.62 -11.65
N ALA A 87 19.83 -5.00 -10.47
CA ALA A 87 20.11 -3.59 -10.20
C ALA A 87 19.15 -2.54 -10.80
N LYS A 88 18.05 -2.94 -11.45
CA LYS A 88 17.03 -2.00 -11.95
C LYS A 88 16.36 -1.32 -10.76
N THR A 89 16.30 0.01 -10.80
CA THR A 89 15.85 0.84 -9.67
C THR A 89 14.72 1.77 -10.10
N LYS A 90 13.75 2.01 -9.22
CA LYS A 90 12.75 3.07 -9.41
C LYS A 90 12.38 3.77 -8.10
N PHE A 91 12.26 5.10 -8.15
CA PHE A 91 11.77 5.93 -7.04
C PHE A 91 10.30 6.26 -7.31
N ILE A 92 9.41 5.91 -6.39
CA ILE A 92 7.96 5.96 -6.60
C ILE A 92 7.30 6.88 -5.57
N GLY A 93 6.49 7.81 -6.08
CA GLY A 93 5.68 8.73 -5.31
C GLY A 93 6.39 10.04 -4.90
N ASN A 94 5.60 11.00 -4.41
CA ASN A 94 6.07 12.33 -4.03
C ASN A 94 5.72 12.66 -2.57
N GLY A 95 6.66 12.37 -1.66
CA GLY A 95 6.47 12.62 -0.24
C GLY A 95 6.37 14.10 0.13
N ARG A 96 6.89 15.02 -0.70
CA ARG A 96 6.76 16.47 -0.48
C ARG A 96 5.32 16.94 -0.71
N GLU A 97 4.69 16.48 -1.78
CA GLU A 97 3.26 16.70 -2.06
C GLU A 97 2.42 16.16 -0.91
N ASN A 98 2.70 14.92 -0.48
CA ASN A 98 1.99 14.28 0.62
C ASN A 98 2.09 15.12 1.91
N LYS A 99 3.28 15.60 2.24
CA LYS A 99 3.51 16.47 3.40
C LYS A 99 2.79 17.82 3.26
N TYR A 100 2.76 18.38 2.05
CA TYR A 100 2.06 19.63 1.77
C TYR A 100 0.55 19.50 2.00
N VAL A 101 -0.09 18.47 1.43
CA VAL A 101 -1.54 18.23 1.55
C VAL A 101 -1.95 18.00 3.01
N LYS A 102 -1.17 17.21 3.77
CA LYS A 102 -1.38 17.04 5.21
C LYS A 102 -1.31 18.35 5.97
N ARG A 103 -0.29 19.18 5.68
CA ARG A 103 -0.13 20.48 6.33
C ARG A 103 -1.30 21.41 6.01
N LYS A 104 -1.77 21.43 4.77
CA LYS A 104 -2.94 22.21 4.33
C LYS A 104 -4.17 21.82 5.14
N HIS A 105 -4.54 20.54 5.14
CA HIS A 105 -5.72 20.07 5.88
C HIS A 105 -5.61 20.25 7.39
N ARG A 106 -4.42 20.10 7.98
CA ARG A 106 -4.19 20.41 9.39
C ARG A 106 -4.42 21.90 9.70
N SER A 107 -3.94 22.79 8.83
CA SER A 107 -4.13 24.24 8.98
C SER A 107 -5.61 24.62 8.90
N GLU A 108 -6.33 24.06 7.91
CA GLU A 108 -7.78 24.23 7.75
C GLU A 108 -8.54 23.77 9.01
N ARG A 109 -8.28 22.55 9.51
CA ARG A 109 -8.89 22.05 10.74
C ARG A 109 -8.61 22.93 11.95
N LYS A 110 -7.38 23.44 12.09
CA LYS A 110 -7.02 24.34 13.20
C LYS A 110 -7.79 25.66 13.11
N LYS A 111 -7.93 26.23 11.91
CA LYS A 111 -8.71 27.46 11.69
C LYS A 111 -10.18 27.26 12.02
N LEU A 112 -10.80 26.19 11.51
CA LEU A 112 -12.20 25.84 11.78
C LEU A 112 -12.46 25.52 13.26
N GLY A 113 -11.50 24.87 13.92
CA GLY A 113 -11.58 24.58 15.36
C GLY A 113 -11.59 25.86 16.20
N LYS A 114 -10.72 26.83 15.87
CA LYS A 114 -10.73 28.17 16.50
C LYS A 114 -12.03 28.92 16.26
N ALA A 115 -12.61 28.80 15.06
CA ALA A 115 -13.91 29.38 14.72
C ALA A 115 -15.11 28.64 15.33
N LYS A 116 -14.88 27.58 16.14
CA LYS A 116 -15.93 26.72 16.72
C LYS A 116 -16.93 26.19 15.68
N GLN A 117 -16.42 25.74 14.52
CA GLN A 117 -17.21 25.18 13.43
C GLN A 117 -17.05 23.65 13.29
N PRO A 118 -17.45 22.84 14.30
CA PRO A 118 -17.24 21.39 14.28
C PRO A 118 -18.05 20.69 13.18
N LYS A 119 -19.22 21.21 12.80
CA LYS A 119 -20.03 20.68 11.69
C LYS A 119 -19.25 20.73 10.37
N VAL A 120 -18.54 21.82 10.10
CA VAL A 120 -17.73 21.97 8.88
C VAL A 120 -16.56 20.98 8.90
N ILE A 121 -15.89 20.81 10.04
CA ILE A 121 -14.82 19.81 10.20
C ILE A 121 -15.34 18.40 9.91
N LYS A 122 -16.52 18.04 10.45
CA LYS A 122 -17.17 16.74 10.17
C LYS A 122 -17.52 16.59 8.69
N ASN A 123 -18.01 17.64 8.05
CA ASN A 123 -18.36 17.65 6.63
C ASN A 123 -17.14 17.53 5.69
N LEU A 124 -15.93 17.83 6.16
CA LEU A 124 -14.71 17.50 5.40
C LEU A 124 -14.55 16.00 5.20
N ASN A 125 -15.24 15.16 5.98
CA ASN A 125 -15.44 13.73 5.76
C ASN A 125 -14.14 13.01 5.40
N ASP A 126 -13.13 13.20 6.26
CA ASP A 126 -11.80 12.61 6.17
C ASP A 126 -11.14 12.70 4.78
N LYS A 127 -11.38 13.81 4.07
CA LYS A 127 -10.84 14.06 2.71
C LYS A 127 -9.33 13.85 2.64
N GLU A 128 -8.60 14.26 3.68
CA GLU A 128 -7.16 14.00 3.80
C GLU A 128 -6.86 12.49 3.75
N GLN A 129 -7.52 11.69 4.59
CA GLN A 129 -7.28 10.24 4.65
C GLN A 129 -7.68 9.54 3.35
N ARG A 130 -8.78 9.96 2.72
CA ARG A 130 -9.20 9.43 1.42
C ARG A 130 -8.18 9.72 0.33
N TRP A 131 -7.64 10.94 0.28
CA TRP A 131 -6.58 11.31 -0.65
C TRP A 131 -5.29 10.52 -0.40
N MET A 132 -4.90 10.37 0.86
CA MET A 132 -3.75 9.57 1.26
C MET A 132 -3.89 8.09 0.88
N LYS A 133 -5.07 7.51 1.09
CA LYS A 133 -5.41 6.14 0.70
C LYS A 133 -5.34 5.95 -0.82
N ASP A 134 -5.85 6.91 -1.59
CA ASP A 134 -5.75 6.90 -3.05
C ASP A 134 -4.28 6.93 -3.53
N LYS A 135 -3.44 7.79 -2.92
CA LYS A 135 -2.00 7.81 -3.21
C LYS A 135 -1.34 6.46 -2.92
N ASP A 136 -1.62 5.85 -1.77
CA ASP A 136 -1.06 4.54 -1.43
C ASP A 136 -1.53 3.44 -2.41
N HIS A 137 -2.79 3.48 -2.88
CA HIS A 137 -3.25 2.56 -3.92
C HIS A 137 -2.53 2.79 -5.25
N LYS A 138 -2.25 4.03 -5.64
CA LYS A 138 -1.49 4.32 -6.88
C LYS A 138 -0.05 3.86 -6.77
N ILE A 139 0.62 4.18 -5.65
CA ILE A 139 2.01 3.79 -5.38
C ILE A 139 2.15 2.26 -5.37
N SER A 140 1.33 1.55 -4.61
CA SER A 140 1.36 0.07 -4.58
C SER A 140 1.06 -0.55 -5.95
N ARG A 141 0.13 0.01 -6.74
CA ARG A 141 -0.10 -0.48 -8.12
C ARG A 141 1.13 -0.26 -8.99
N GLU A 142 1.80 0.89 -8.87
CA GLU A 142 3.00 1.19 -9.62
C GLU A 142 4.19 0.27 -9.27
N ILE A 143 4.33 -0.09 -7.99
CA ILE A 143 5.30 -1.09 -7.51
C ILE A 143 5.04 -2.44 -8.17
N ILE A 144 3.79 -2.94 -8.13
CA ILE A 144 3.45 -4.24 -8.73
C ILE A 144 3.62 -4.22 -10.25
N ASN A 145 3.24 -3.14 -10.93
CA ASN A 145 3.47 -3.01 -12.37
C ASN A 145 4.97 -2.96 -12.73
N PHE A 146 5.81 -2.43 -11.84
CA PHE A 146 7.26 -2.50 -12.00
C PHE A 146 7.78 -3.92 -11.78
N ALA A 147 7.27 -4.63 -10.76
CA ALA A 147 7.61 -6.02 -10.46
C ALA A 147 7.29 -6.95 -11.64
N ILE A 148 6.06 -6.89 -12.16
CA ILE A 148 5.60 -7.69 -13.31
C ILE A 148 6.49 -7.46 -14.54
N ARG A 149 6.80 -6.20 -14.87
CA ARG A 149 7.64 -5.87 -16.04
C ARG A 149 9.10 -6.35 -15.92
N ASN A 150 9.53 -6.71 -14.72
CA ASN A 150 10.89 -7.17 -14.46
C ASN A 150 10.91 -8.62 -13.98
N ASN A 151 9.86 -9.40 -14.25
CA ASN A 151 9.76 -10.82 -13.91
C ASN A 151 10.08 -11.11 -12.43
N VAL A 152 9.62 -10.24 -11.53
CA VAL A 152 9.81 -10.41 -10.10
C VAL A 152 8.83 -11.45 -9.57
N SER A 153 9.35 -12.46 -8.87
CA SER A 153 8.56 -13.48 -8.17
C SER A 153 8.43 -13.24 -6.68
N VAL A 154 9.40 -12.57 -6.07
CA VAL A 154 9.44 -12.28 -4.63
C VAL A 154 9.71 -10.81 -4.38
N ILE A 155 8.89 -10.19 -3.53
CA ILE A 155 9.09 -8.83 -3.01
C ILE A 155 9.48 -8.92 -1.54
N ARG A 156 10.65 -8.37 -1.20
CA ARG A 156 11.12 -8.22 0.18
C ARG A 156 10.78 -6.82 0.71
N LEU A 157 10.18 -6.78 1.89
CA LEU A 157 9.82 -5.57 2.64
C LEU A 157 10.41 -5.65 4.04
N GLU A 158 10.81 -4.51 4.62
CA GLU A 158 11.16 -4.48 6.03
C GLU A 158 9.95 -4.77 6.92
N LYS A 159 10.15 -5.57 7.97
CA LYS A 159 9.17 -5.73 9.03
C LYS A 159 9.05 -4.40 9.80
N LEU A 160 7.92 -3.71 9.62
CA LEU A 160 7.68 -2.38 10.17
C LEU A 160 7.43 -2.34 11.70
N THR A 161 7.79 -3.41 12.43
CA THR A 161 7.68 -3.47 13.89
C THR A 161 8.48 -2.33 14.53
N ASN A 162 7.86 -1.61 15.46
CA ASN A 162 8.51 -0.53 16.21
C ASN A 162 9.03 0.66 15.39
N ILE A 163 8.65 0.87 14.12
CA ILE A 163 9.00 2.11 13.37
C ILE A 163 8.57 3.38 14.14
N ARG A 164 7.48 3.29 14.90
CA ARG A 164 6.99 4.35 15.77
C ARG A 164 8.00 4.74 16.88
N ASN A 165 8.86 3.80 17.29
CA ASN A 165 9.84 3.93 18.36
C ASN A 165 11.29 4.12 17.84
N THR A 166 11.61 3.63 16.63
CA THR A 166 12.98 3.62 16.07
C THR A 166 13.26 4.75 15.08
N ALA A 167 12.23 5.38 14.51
CA ALA A 167 12.43 6.53 13.64
C ALA A 167 12.99 7.69 14.47
N ARG A 168 14.30 7.99 14.32
CA ARG A 168 14.96 9.17 14.90
C ARG A 168 14.10 10.41 14.66
N THR A 169 13.33 10.78 15.67
CA THR A 169 12.36 11.86 15.62
C THR A 169 13.12 13.17 15.68
N SER A 170 13.45 13.70 14.50
CA SER A 170 13.45 15.16 14.40
C SER A 170 12.05 15.62 14.80
N ARG A 171 11.93 16.57 15.75
CA ARG A 171 10.67 17.23 16.15
C ARG A 171 9.80 17.66 14.95
N LYS A 172 10.42 17.88 13.77
CA LYS A 172 9.76 18.26 12.50
C LYS A 172 9.08 17.08 11.76
N ASN A 173 9.46 15.84 12.03
CA ASN A 173 8.99 14.65 11.31
C ASN A 173 8.07 13.75 12.15
N GLU A 174 8.15 13.82 13.48
CA GLU A 174 7.28 13.10 14.43
C GLU A 174 5.79 13.23 14.06
N LYS A 175 5.32 14.46 13.84
CA LYS A 175 3.92 14.74 13.47
C LYS A 175 3.48 14.18 12.12
N ASN A 176 4.41 13.83 11.23
CA ASN A 176 4.12 13.26 9.90
C ASN A 176 4.23 11.73 9.89
N LEU A 177 5.04 11.15 10.79
CA LEU A 177 5.20 9.71 10.97
C LEU A 177 3.89 9.08 11.44
N HIS A 178 3.18 9.73 12.37
CA HIS A 178 1.89 9.27 12.89
C HIS A 178 0.74 9.24 11.87
N THR A 179 0.91 9.84 10.69
CA THR A 179 -0.16 9.97 9.69
C THR A 179 0.15 9.28 8.36
N TRP A 180 1.39 8.88 8.08
CA TRP A 180 1.71 8.07 6.90
C TRP A 180 1.78 6.62 7.35
N SER A 181 0.78 5.84 7.00
CA SER A 181 0.74 4.43 7.39
C SER A 181 1.58 3.64 6.40
N PHE A 182 2.89 3.54 6.66
CA PHE A 182 3.77 2.58 5.97
C PHE A 182 3.17 1.19 5.98
N TYR A 183 2.51 0.84 7.09
CA TYR A 183 1.71 -0.35 7.26
C TYR A 183 0.62 -0.50 6.19
N ARG A 184 -0.21 0.54 5.97
CA ARG A 184 -1.26 0.52 4.93
C ARG A 184 -0.66 0.34 3.53
N LEU A 185 0.45 1.01 3.24
CA LEU A 185 1.12 0.85 1.96
C LEU A 185 1.66 -0.57 1.78
N ALA A 186 2.29 -1.15 2.82
CA ALA A 186 2.74 -2.54 2.83
C ALA A 186 1.58 -3.52 2.61
N GLN A 187 0.46 -3.37 3.32
CA GLN A 187 -0.75 -4.17 3.10
C GLN A 187 -1.26 -4.05 1.65
N PHE A 188 -1.19 -2.85 1.07
CA PHE A 188 -1.60 -2.63 -0.31
C PHE A 188 -0.66 -3.23 -1.35
N ILE A 189 0.63 -3.32 -1.03
CA ILE A 189 1.61 -4.06 -1.84
C ILE A 189 1.30 -5.54 -1.74
N GLU A 190 1.16 -6.08 -0.52
CA GLU A 190 0.91 -7.50 -0.23
C GLU A 190 -0.32 -8.04 -0.97
N TYR A 191 -1.51 -7.46 -0.77
CA TYR A 191 -2.69 -8.01 -1.43
C TYR A 191 -2.61 -7.94 -2.96
N LYS A 192 -1.94 -6.92 -3.51
CA LYS A 192 -1.79 -6.76 -4.98
C LYS A 192 -0.70 -7.65 -5.55
N ALA A 193 0.35 -7.92 -4.80
CA ALA A 193 1.38 -8.89 -5.12
C ALA A 193 0.76 -10.29 -5.17
N ASN A 194 -0.02 -10.65 -4.15
CA ASN A 194 -0.75 -11.91 -4.11
C ASN A 194 -1.71 -12.05 -5.29
N LEU A 195 -2.48 -11.01 -5.64
CA LEU A 195 -3.33 -11.02 -6.84
C LEU A 195 -2.55 -11.16 -8.16
N ALA A 196 -1.27 -10.84 -8.17
CA ALA A 196 -0.38 -10.95 -9.32
C ALA A 196 0.50 -12.22 -9.30
N GLY A 197 0.37 -13.09 -8.29
CA GLY A 197 1.21 -14.28 -8.15
C GLY A 197 2.64 -13.99 -7.66
N ILE A 198 2.85 -12.86 -7.00
CA ILE A 198 4.15 -12.43 -6.48
C ILE A 198 4.14 -12.63 -4.97
N ALA A 199 5.10 -13.39 -4.45
CA ALA A 199 5.25 -13.62 -3.01
C ALA A 199 5.78 -12.36 -2.31
N VAL A 200 5.40 -12.18 -1.05
CA VAL A 200 5.91 -11.10 -0.20
C VAL A 200 6.57 -11.69 1.03
N GLU A 201 7.82 -11.30 1.26
CA GLU A 201 8.62 -11.72 2.40
C GLU A 201 8.99 -10.50 3.26
N TYR A 202 8.98 -10.70 4.57
CA TYR A 202 9.39 -9.67 5.52
C TYR A 202 10.79 -9.95 6.06
N VAL A 203 11.66 -8.94 6.00
CA VAL A 203 13.05 -9.00 6.46
C VAL A 203 13.31 -8.14 7.69
N ASP A 204 14.39 -8.42 8.41
CA ASP A 204 14.81 -7.61 9.56
C ASP A 204 15.28 -6.20 9.09
N PRO A 205 14.72 -5.09 9.61
CA PRO A 205 15.16 -3.73 9.28
C PRO A 205 16.56 -3.36 9.79
N LYS A 206 17.25 -4.22 10.56
CA LYS A 206 18.51 -3.85 11.23
C LYS A 206 19.61 -3.50 10.23
N TYR A 207 20.06 -2.25 10.29
CA TYR A 207 21.20 -1.68 9.54
C TYR A 207 21.10 -1.69 7.99
N THR A 208 19.94 -2.00 7.41
CA THR A 208 19.67 -1.99 5.96
C THR A 208 20.03 -0.65 5.30
N SER A 209 19.90 0.47 6.00
CA SER A 209 20.26 1.80 5.47
C SER A 209 21.71 2.24 5.73
N GLN A 210 22.52 1.41 6.39
CA GLN A 210 23.87 1.75 6.85
C GLN A 210 24.96 0.85 6.25
N ILE A 211 24.66 -0.42 6.03
CA ILE A 211 25.62 -1.38 5.47
C ILE A 211 25.92 -1.00 4.02
N CYS A 212 27.21 -0.93 3.67
CA CYS A 212 27.63 -0.68 2.30
C CYS A 212 27.40 -1.94 1.45
N PRO A 213 26.62 -1.87 0.35
CA PRO A 213 26.43 -3.02 -0.53
C PRO A 213 27.72 -3.52 -1.20
N ASN A 214 28.75 -2.67 -1.26
CA ASN A 214 30.02 -3.00 -1.92
C ASN A 214 31.05 -3.63 -0.96
N CYS A 215 31.13 -3.18 0.30
CA CYS A 215 32.21 -3.58 1.21
C CYS A 215 31.74 -4.06 2.59
N GLY A 216 30.42 -4.13 2.83
CA GLY A 216 29.84 -4.56 4.11
C GLY A 216 30.02 -3.59 5.29
N THR A 217 30.92 -2.61 5.19
CA THR A 217 31.19 -1.67 6.29
C THR A 217 29.95 -0.83 6.62
N GLN A 218 29.65 -0.71 7.90
CA GLN A 218 28.58 0.15 8.38
C GLN A 218 28.96 1.62 8.23
N ASN A 219 28.11 2.39 7.57
CA ASN A 219 28.31 3.80 7.33
C ASN A 219 27.05 4.60 7.64
N LYS A 220 27.19 5.54 8.58
CA LYS A 220 26.10 6.40 9.02
C LYS A 220 26.01 7.64 8.14
N ALA A 221 25.33 7.50 7.00
CA ALA A 221 25.08 8.63 6.10
C ALA A 221 24.24 9.74 6.78
N LYS A 222 24.81 10.95 6.87
CA LYS A 222 24.13 12.13 7.44
C LYS A 222 23.04 12.70 6.52
N ASP A 223 23.15 12.46 5.20
CA ASP A 223 22.21 12.95 4.19
C ASP A 223 21.75 11.82 3.25
N ARG A 224 21.02 12.15 2.19
CA ARG A 224 20.53 11.24 1.15
C ARG A 224 21.61 10.75 0.21
N LYS A 225 22.74 11.45 0.11
CA LYS A 225 23.91 10.96 -0.60
C LYS A 225 24.65 9.98 0.30
N TYR A 226 24.67 8.71 -0.08
CA TYR A 226 25.47 7.69 0.56
C TYR A 226 26.88 7.71 -0.05
N LYS A 227 27.91 7.82 0.79
CA LYS A 227 29.32 7.79 0.40
C LYS A 227 30.09 6.92 1.38
N CYS A 228 30.54 5.75 0.96
CA CYS A 228 31.36 4.85 1.78
C CYS A 228 32.85 5.18 1.63
N SER A 229 33.66 4.81 2.64
CA SER A 229 35.12 4.89 2.61
C SER A 229 35.74 4.04 1.49
N CYS A 230 35.10 2.93 1.10
CA CYS A 230 35.53 2.11 -0.04
C CYS A 230 35.28 2.76 -1.42
N GLY A 231 34.76 3.99 -1.47
CA GLY A 231 34.49 4.71 -2.73
C GLY A 231 33.07 4.54 -3.28
N TYR A 232 32.25 3.62 -2.75
CA TYR A 232 30.86 3.43 -3.21
C TYR A 232 29.98 4.67 -2.94
N ARG A 233 29.27 5.13 -3.98
CA ARG A 233 28.42 6.34 -3.94
C ARG A 233 27.08 6.08 -4.59
N THR A 234 25.98 6.42 -3.89
CA THR A 234 24.62 6.25 -4.42
C THR A 234 23.61 7.07 -3.59
N HIS A 235 22.32 6.97 -3.90
CA HIS A 235 21.25 7.43 -3.02
C HIS A 235 21.04 6.46 -1.84
N ARG A 236 20.89 6.99 -0.61
CA ARG A 236 20.71 6.20 0.62
C ARG A 236 19.47 5.31 0.59
N ASP A 237 18.33 5.85 0.17
CA ASP A 237 17.08 5.06 0.05
C ASP A 237 17.25 3.89 -0.99
N ARG A 238 18.19 4.01 -1.96
CA ARG A 238 18.55 2.88 -2.85
C ARG A 238 19.42 1.84 -2.14
N VAL A 239 20.31 2.25 -1.23
CA VAL A 239 21.07 1.32 -0.36
C VAL A 239 20.13 0.50 0.51
N GLY A 240 19.12 1.15 1.11
CA GLY A 240 18.07 0.46 1.86
C GLY A 240 17.43 -0.64 1.03
N ALA A 241 16.92 -0.30 -0.16
CA ALA A 241 16.29 -1.26 -1.05
C ALA A 241 17.22 -2.41 -1.50
N ILE A 242 18.51 -2.14 -1.75
CA ILE A 242 19.50 -3.18 -2.07
C ILE A 242 19.69 -4.14 -0.88
N ASN A 243 19.89 -3.59 0.32
CA ASN A 243 20.18 -4.42 1.48
C ASN A 243 18.95 -5.23 1.92
N ILE A 244 17.73 -4.73 1.67
CA ILE A 244 16.48 -5.48 1.90
C ILE A 244 16.42 -6.76 1.05
N ILE A 245 16.99 -6.77 -0.16
CA ILE A 245 17.07 -8.00 -0.97
C ILE A 245 17.85 -9.07 -0.23
N ASN A 246 18.99 -8.72 0.37
CA ASN A 246 19.92 -9.69 0.97
C ASN A 246 19.69 -9.91 2.47
N ALA A 247 18.71 -9.24 3.07
CA ALA A 247 18.46 -9.32 4.50
C ALA A 247 17.81 -10.66 4.88
N PRO A 248 18.09 -11.21 6.07
CA PRO A 248 17.45 -12.42 6.56
C PRO A 248 15.91 -12.26 6.64
N VAL A 249 15.21 -13.26 6.12
CA VAL A 249 13.75 -13.39 6.26
C VAL A 249 13.41 -13.78 7.70
N VAL A 250 12.33 -13.24 8.24
CA VAL A 250 11.99 -13.31 9.68
C VAL A 250 10.98 -14.44 10.00
N ASP A 251 10.82 -15.47 9.15
CA ASP A 251 9.89 -16.62 9.29
C ASP A 251 9.19 -16.77 10.67
N GLY A 252 7.88 -16.68 10.86
CA GLY A 252 6.70 -16.54 10.00
C GLY A 252 5.45 -16.30 10.88
N ASN A 253 4.33 -15.90 10.28
CA ASN A 253 3.00 -15.69 10.90
C ASN A 253 2.86 -14.65 12.02
N SER A 254 2.46 -13.43 11.62
CA SER A 254 1.14 -12.85 11.95
C SER A 254 1.17 -11.32 11.92
N LEU A 255 0.31 -10.74 11.08
CA LEU A 255 -0.32 -9.47 11.39
C LEU A 255 -1.32 -9.70 12.54
N SER A 256 -0.86 -9.60 13.79
CA SER A 256 -1.69 -9.53 15.00
C SER A 256 -1.02 -8.52 15.95
N ALA A 257 -1.64 -7.46 16.44
CA ALA A 257 -3.03 -7.00 16.46
C ALA A 257 -3.12 -5.49 16.18
#